data_AF-J9ETH0-F1
#
_entry.id   AF-J9ETH0-F1
#
_cell.length_a   1.000
_cell.length_b   1.000
_cell.length_c   1.000
_cell.angle_alpha   90.00
_cell.angle_beta   90.00
_cell.angle_gamma   90.00
#
_symmetry.space_group_name_H-M   'P 1'
#
loop_
_entity.id
_entity.type
_entity.pdbx_description
1 polymer ?
#
loop_
_entity_poly.entity_id
_entity_poly.type
_entity_poly.pdbx_seq_one_letter_code
_entity_poly.pdbx_strand_id
1 'polypeptide(L)'
;MSRTAVLRSCSSSLRNSLRYLQLGNSAAPEKGIFGEELLKHPSGFKLLNEKVRKRSFELIDKIVSRKCDKKVVEVFDDLSNEICSAADLAECVRNMHSIKEFSVAAEESMKDFTELVESLNTRSDLYKALKDSLEAESSSLTDVDKRTALLFIDDFEQAGVNLPDTEVMMNLNT
;
A
#
# COMPACT_ATOMS: atom_id res chain seq x y z
N MET A 1 10.02 -9.41 22.97
CA MET A 1 10.61 -8.17 22.43
C MET A 1 9.95 -7.90 21.08
N SER A 2 8.89 -7.08 21.06
CA SER A 2 8.13 -6.79 19.84
C SER A 2 8.98 -6.00 18.85
N ARG A 3 9.28 -6.62 17.69
CA ARG A 3 9.93 -5.96 16.57
C ARG A 3 8.85 -5.37 15.68
N THR A 4 8.62 -4.08 15.86
CA THR A 4 7.84 -3.23 14.96
C THR A 4 8.45 -3.29 13.57
N ALA A 5 7.73 -3.84 12.59
CA ALA A 5 8.04 -3.67 11.18
C ALA A 5 7.88 -2.18 10.84
N VAL A 6 8.99 -1.47 10.70
CA VAL A 6 9.00 -0.09 10.20
C VAL A 6 8.98 -0.19 8.68
N LEU A 7 7.78 -0.36 8.10
CA LEU A 7 7.56 0.14 6.76
C LEU A 7 7.75 1.64 6.82
N ARG A 8 8.76 2.15 6.12
CA ARG A 8 9.00 3.59 5.99
C ARG A 8 7.76 4.20 5.35
N SER A 9 6.94 4.82 6.20
CA SER A 9 5.91 5.78 5.83
C SER A 9 6.47 6.70 4.74
N CYS A 10 5.89 6.63 3.54
CA CYS A 10 6.05 7.65 2.51
C CYS A 10 5.27 8.89 2.95
N SER A 11 5.78 9.57 3.98
CA SER A 11 5.34 10.89 4.37
C SER A 11 5.94 11.91 3.40
N SER A 12 5.23 12.21 2.31
CA SER A 12 5.49 13.45 1.58
C SER A 12 4.21 14.08 1.02
N SER A 13 3.89 15.24 1.59
CA SER A 13 2.97 16.29 1.11
C SER A 13 1.48 16.16 1.40
N LEU A 14 1.10 16.43 2.66
CA LEU A 14 -0.25 16.93 3.01
C LEU A 14 -0.18 18.14 3.95
N ARG A 15 0.61 19.15 3.59
CA ARG A 15 0.71 20.40 4.38
C ARG A 15 -0.20 21.56 3.95
N ASN A 16 -1.05 21.41 2.92
CA ASN A 16 -1.78 22.56 2.37
C ASN A 16 -3.32 22.53 2.35
N SER A 17 -4.01 21.58 3.01
CA SER A 17 -5.50 21.58 3.01
C SER A 17 -6.17 21.68 4.39
N LEU A 18 -5.43 22.08 5.44
CA LEU A 18 -5.93 22.16 6.83
C LEU A 18 -6.69 23.47 7.16
N ARG A 19 -7.55 23.97 6.27
CA ARG A 19 -8.42 25.14 6.57
C ARG A 19 -9.92 24.88 6.47
N TYR A 20 -10.37 23.67 6.16
CA TYR A 20 -11.80 23.42 5.88
C TYR A 20 -12.58 22.60 6.91
N LEU A 21 -11.96 22.16 8.03
CA LEU A 21 -12.64 21.30 9.01
C LEU A 21 -13.36 22.03 10.14
N GLN A 22 -13.59 23.34 10.00
CA GLN A 22 -14.52 24.06 10.85
C GLN A 22 -15.39 24.94 9.97
N LEU A 23 -16.59 24.46 9.62
CA LEU A 23 -17.80 25.28 9.49
C LEU A 23 -19.00 24.36 9.21
N GLY A 24 -20.01 24.48 10.07
CA GLY A 24 -21.24 23.73 9.97
C GLY A 24 -22.15 24.17 8.82
N ASN A 25 -23.04 23.25 8.47
CA ASN A 25 -24.35 23.40 7.85
C ASN A 25 -24.47 24.30 6.60
N SER A 26 -24.40 23.68 5.42
CA SER A 26 -25.21 24.02 4.24
C SER A 26 -25.17 22.87 3.23
N ALA A 27 -26.30 22.64 2.56
CA ALA A 27 -26.58 21.54 1.63
C ALA A 27 -25.66 21.54 0.39
N ALA A 28 -24.40 21.16 0.58
CA ALA A 28 -23.51 20.73 -0.48
C ALA A 28 -23.86 19.28 -0.85
N PRO A 29 -23.74 18.89 -2.13
CA PRO A 29 -23.84 17.47 -2.50
C PRO A 29 -22.87 16.69 -1.61
N GLU A 30 -23.35 15.59 -1.03
CA GLU A 30 -22.61 14.74 -0.12
C GLU A 30 -21.41 14.14 -0.87
N LYS A 31 -20.31 14.88 -0.92
CA LYS A 31 -19.02 14.44 -1.46
C LYS A 31 -18.41 13.52 -0.42
N GLY A 32 -17.86 12.40 -0.87
CA GLY A 32 -17.18 11.49 0.04
C GLY A 32 -15.93 12.12 0.66
N ILE A 33 -15.44 11.54 1.76
CA ILE A 33 -14.31 12.08 2.52
C ILE A 33 -13.08 12.22 1.60
N PHE A 34 -12.46 13.40 1.59
CA PHE A 34 -11.34 13.78 0.70
C PHE A 34 -11.61 13.61 -0.80
N GLY A 35 -12.88 13.59 -1.21
CA GLY A 35 -13.28 13.39 -2.61
C GLY A 35 -13.31 11.91 -3.04
N GLU A 36 -13.10 10.97 -2.12
CA GLU A 36 -13.34 9.55 -2.38
C GLU A 36 -14.82 9.24 -2.19
N GLU A 37 -15.57 9.13 -3.29
CA GLU A 37 -17.02 8.96 -3.32
C GLU A 37 -17.51 7.69 -2.61
N LEU A 38 -16.65 6.67 -2.47
CA LEU A 38 -16.98 5.48 -1.68
C LEU A 38 -17.15 5.81 -0.19
N LEU A 39 -16.42 6.80 0.33
CA LEU A 39 -16.39 7.17 1.74
C LEU A 39 -17.48 8.19 2.13
N LYS A 40 -18.70 8.02 1.61
CA LYS A 40 -19.90 8.72 2.14
C LYS A 40 -20.48 8.02 3.36
N HIS A 41 -20.21 6.73 3.49
CA HIS A 41 -20.61 5.90 4.62
C HIS A 41 -19.43 5.08 5.14
N PRO A 42 -19.41 4.69 6.43
CA PRO A 42 -18.34 3.84 6.98
C PRO A 42 -18.17 2.52 6.22
N SER A 43 -19.26 1.93 5.74
CA SER A 43 -19.23 0.72 4.90
C SER A 43 -18.46 0.88 3.59
N GLY A 44 -18.23 2.13 3.16
CA GLY A 44 -17.43 2.48 2.00
C GLY A 44 -15.97 2.06 2.08
N PHE A 45 -15.41 1.95 3.30
CA PHE A 45 -14.04 1.48 3.50
C PHE A 45 -13.84 0.06 2.98
N LYS A 46 -14.82 -0.82 3.19
CA LYS A 46 -14.75 -2.18 2.64
C LYS A 46 -14.69 -2.18 1.11
N LEU A 47 -15.50 -1.33 0.45
CA LEU A 47 -15.49 -1.19 -1.00
C LEU A 47 -14.18 -0.58 -1.51
N LEU A 48 -13.60 0.35 -0.76
CA LEU A 48 -12.28 0.92 -1.06
C LEU A 48 -11.20 -0.17 -1.02
N ASN A 49 -11.19 -1.01 0.01
CA ASN A 49 -10.25 -2.12 0.13
C ASN A 49 -10.40 -3.13 -1.02
N GLU A 50 -11.64 -3.48 -1.39
CA GLU A 50 -11.91 -4.36 -2.53
C GLU A 50 -11.41 -3.76 -3.86
N LYS A 51 -11.63 -2.45 -4.07
CA LYS A 51 -11.14 -1.70 -5.24
C LYS A 51 -9.61 -1.72 -5.31
N VAL A 52 -8.94 -1.38 -4.21
CA VAL A 52 -7.47 -1.36 -4.10
C VAL A 52 -6.90 -2.75 -4.34
N ARG A 53 -7.44 -3.79 -3.67
CA ARG A 53 -7.01 -5.19 -3.86
C ARG A 53 -7.12 -5.60 -5.31
N LYS A 54 -8.27 -5.36 -5.95
CA LYS A 54 -8.46 -5.68 -7.37
C LYS A 54 -7.39 -5.02 -8.23
N ARG A 55 -7.13 -3.72 -8.03
CA ARG A 55 -6.13 -2.98 -8.78
C ARG A 55 -4.72 -3.49 -8.52
N SER A 56 -4.38 -3.80 -7.28
CA SER A 56 -3.09 -4.39 -6.90
C SER A 56 -2.86 -5.72 -7.60
N PHE A 57 -3.84 -6.61 -7.64
CA PHE A 57 -3.72 -7.88 -8.35
C PHE A 57 -3.56 -7.72 -9.87
N GLU A 58 -4.22 -6.74 -10.50
CA GLU A 58 -4.00 -6.42 -11.91
C GLU A 58 -2.55 -5.96 -12.18
N LEU A 59 -1.95 -5.17 -11.27
CA LEU A 59 -0.57 -4.71 -11.38
C LEU A 59 0.43 -5.85 -11.17
N ILE A 60 0.15 -6.72 -10.19
CA ILE A 60 0.91 -7.94 -9.92
C ILE A 60 0.92 -8.85 -11.15
N ASP A 61 -0.23 -9.06 -11.79
CA ASP A 61 -0.32 -9.91 -12.98
C ASP A 61 0.55 -9.36 -14.12
N LYS A 62 0.61 -8.03 -14.29
CA LYS A 62 1.51 -7.38 -15.26
C LYS A 62 2.98 -7.63 -14.91
N ILE A 63 3.36 -7.44 -13.64
CA ILE A 63 4.72 -7.66 -13.14
C ILE A 63 5.15 -9.11 -13.38
N VAL A 64 4.37 -10.08 -12.92
CA VAL A 64 4.72 -11.51 -12.96
C VAL A 64 4.71 -12.03 -14.40
N SER A 65 3.76 -11.59 -15.23
CA SER A 65 3.70 -12.00 -16.64
C SER A 65 4.68 -11.27 -17.56
N ARG A 66 5.40 -10.26 -17.05
CA ARG A 66 6.28 -9.37 -17.83
C ARG A 66 5.59 -8.62 -18.96
N LYS A 67 4.27 -8.42 -18.85
CA LYS A 67 3.47 -7.67 -19.82
C LYS A 67 3.25 -6.25 -19.29
N CYS A 68 4.35 -5.52 -19.18
CA CYS A 68 4.35 -4.13 -18.71
C CYS A 68 4.56 -3.20 -19.90
N ASP A 69 3.72 -2.16 -20.01
CA ASP A 69 3.95 -1.04 -20.95
C ASP A 69 5.05 -0.08 -20.43
N LYS A 70 5.47 -0.26 -19.18
CA LYS A 70 6.46 0.52 -18.41
C LYS A 70 7.59 -0.39 -17.93
N LYS A 71 8.67 0.19 -17.37
CA LYS A 71 9.69 -0.58 -16.64
C LYS A 71 9.04 -1.31 -15.47
N VAL A 72 9.52 -2.51 -15.14
CA VAL A 72 8.92 -3.30 -14.04
C VAL A 72 8.94 -2.54 -12.71
N VAL A 73 10.02 -1.82 -12.42
CA VAL A 73 10.12 -1.00 -11.19
C VAL A 73 9.09 0.12 -11.12
N GLU A 74 8.67 0.69 -12.26
CA GLU A 74 7.60 1.70 -12.29
C GLU A 74 6.23 1.07 -11.99
N VAL A 75 6.02 -0.18 -12.38
CA VAL A 75 4.78 -0.90 -12.04
C VAL A 75 4.76 -1.32 -10.58
N PHE A 76 5.92 -1.60 -9.97
CA PHE A 76 6.04 -1.75 -8.51
C PHE A 76 5.73 -0.44 -7.78
N ASP A 77 6.21 0.69 -8.27
CA ASP A 77 5.89 2.01 -7.71
C ASP A 77 4.37 2.31 -7.82
N ASP A 78 3.75 2.03 -8.96
CA ASP A 78 2.30 2.13 -9.15
C ASP A 78 1.54 1.24 -8.12
N LEU A 79 2.03 0.02 -7.86
CA LEU A 79 1.44 -0.92 -6.90
C LEU A 79 1.54 -0.39 -5.45
N SER A 80 2.72 0.08 -5.05
CA SER A 80 2.91 0.68 -3.72
C SER A 80 2.05 1.93 -3.55
N ASN A 81 1.98 2.78 -4.57
CA ASN A 81 1.17 4.00 -4.52
C ASN A 81 -0.33 3.71 -4.41
N GLU A 82 -0.85 2.69 -5.10
CA GLU A 82 -2.26 2.28 -4.99
C GLU A 82 -2.63 1.92 -3.53
N ILE A 83 -1.76 1.16 -2.85
CA ILE A 83 -2.01 0.73 -1.46
C ILE A 83 -1.75 1.88 -0.48
N CYS A 84 -0.61 2.56 -0.58
CA CYS A 84 -0.21 3.60 0.37
C CYS A 84 -1.15 4.81 0.34
N SER A 85 -1.63 5.22 -0.83
CA SER A 85 -2.57 6.35 -0.91
C SER A 85 -3.91 6.05 -0.23
N ALA A 86 -4.43 4.83 -0.37
CA ALA A 86 -5.64 4.39 0.33
C ALA A 86 -5.41 4.20 1.85
N ALA A 87 -4.24 3.70 2.24
CA ALA A 87 -3.84 3.59 3.64
C ALA A 87 -3.70 4.96 4.31
N ASP A 88 -3.07 5.94 3.66
CA ASP A 88 -2.95 7.31 4.18
C ASP A 88 -4.33 7.96 4.37
N LEU A 89 -5.25 7.71 3.44
CA LEU A 89 -6.65 8.14 3.53
C LEU A 89 -7.35 7.52 4.75
N ALA A 90 -7.24 6.20 4.93
CA ALA A 90 -7.82 5.51 6.07
C ALA A 90 -7.19 5.98 7.39
N GLU A 91 -5.87 6.14 7.45
CA GLU A 91 -5.16 6.65 8.62
C GLU A 91 -5.62 8.07 8.99
N CYS A 92 -5.83 8.93 7.99
CA CYS A 92 -6.34 10.28 8.21
C CYS A 92 -7.75 10.24 8.82
N VAL A 93 -8.66 9.45 8.25
CA VAL A 93 -10.04 9.32 8.78
C VAL A 93 -10.04 8.73 10.19
N ARG A 94 -9.21 7.70 10.44
CA ARG A 94 -9.06 7.07 11.76
C ARG A 94 -8.73 8.09 12.85
N ASN A 95 -7.81 9.02 12.58
CA ASN A 95 -7.34 9.99 13.55
C ASN A 95 -8.19 11.27 13.64
N MET A 96 -8.88 11.66 12.56
CA MET A 96 -9.47 13.00 12.46
C MET A 96 -11.00 13.01 12.43
N HIS A 97 -11.66 11.90 12.14
CA HIS A 97 -13.11 11.89 11.97
C HIS A 97 -13.84 11.98 13.31
N SER A 98 -14.85 12.84 13.40
CA SER A 98 -15.61 13.07 14.64
C SER A 98 -16.62 11.97 14.96
N ILE A 99 -17.10 11.27 13.93
CA ILE A 99 -18.05 10.15 14.04
C ILE A 99 -17.26 8.84 14.19
N LYS A 100 -17.52 8.11 15.29
CA LYS A 100 -16.75 6.93 15.70
C LYS A 100 -16.83 5.77 14.69
N GLU A 101 -17.98 5.60 14.05
CA GLU A 101 -18.24 4.55 13.08
C GLU A 101 -17.26 4.64 11.88
N PHE A 102 -16.91 5.85 11.46
CA PHE A 102 -15.90 6.06 10.42
C PHE A 102 -14.49 5.71 10.91
N SER A 103 -14.12 6.12 12.12
CA SER A 103 -12.79 5.79 12.67
C SER A 103 -12.60 4.28 12.87
N VAL A 104 -13.65 3.57 13.31
CA VAL A 104 -13.62 2.10 13.45
C VAL A 104 -13.49 1.43 12.08
N ALA A 105 -14.30 1.83 11.09
CA ALA A 105 -14.21 1.27 9.74
C ALA A 105 -12.86 1.56 9.08
N ALA A 106 -12.28 2.73 9.33
CA ALA A 106 -10.93 3.08 8.86
C ALA A 106 -9.84 2.24 9.55
N GLU A 107 -9.98 1.93 10.84
CA GLU A 107 -9.08 1.01 11.54
C GLU A 107 -9.14 -0.40 10.96
N GLU A 108 -10.33 -0.91 10.65
CA GLU A 108 -10.50 -2.21 9.99
C GLU A 108 -9.87 -2.21 8.58
N SER A 109 -10.07 -1.13 7.82
CA SER A 109 -9.44 -0.93 6.51
C SER A 109 -7.91 -0.95 6.59
N MET A 110 -7.33 -0.30 7.61
CA MET A 110 -5.88 -0.30 7.84
C MET A 110 -5.33 -1.70 8.14
N LYS A 111 -6.04 -2.50 8.96
CA LYS A 111 -5.65 -3.89 9.24
C LYS A 111 -5.59 -4.72 7.95
N ASP A 112 -6.61 -4.59 7.11
CA ASP A 112 -6.68 -5.28 5.82
C ASP A 112 -5.56 -4.85 4.85
N PHE A 113 -5.20 -3.56 4.82
CA PHE A 113 -4.04 -3.10 4.02
C PHE A 113 -2.71 -3.60 4.58
N THR A 114 -2.53 -3.64 5.90
CA THR A 114 -1.34 -4.24 6.52
C THR A 114 -1.19 -5.71 6.13
N GLU A 115 -2.26 -6.50 6.26
CA GLU A 115 -2.28 -7.92 5.86
C GLU A 115 -1.97 -8.09 4.36
N LEU A 116 -2.52 -7.22 3.50
CA LEU A 116 -2.20 -7.23 2.08
C LEU A 116 -0.70 -7.01 1.85
N VAL A 117 -0.09 -5.97 2.43
CA VAL A 117 1.33 -5.66 2.21
C VAL A 117 2.23 -6.78 2.74
N GLU A 118 1.93 -7.33 3.92
CA GLU A 118 2.67 -8.48 4.47
C GLU A 118 2.60 -9.70 3.54
N SER A 119 1.41 -9.98 2.99
CA SER A 119 1.25 -11.08 2.03
C SER A 119 1.99 -10.83 0.72
N LEU A 120 2.12 -9.57 0.28
CA LEU A 120 2.84 -9.24 -0.96
C LEU A 120 4.35 -9.25 -0.77
N ASN A 121 4.87 -8.77 0.36
CA ASN A 121 6.31 -8.71 0.63
C ASN A 121 6.94 -10.09 0.88
N THR A 122 6.13 -11.14 1.02
CA THR A 122 6.61 -12.53 1.14
C THR A 122 6.46 -13.33 -0.15
N ARG A 123 6.00 -12.70 -1.24
CA ARG A 123 5.82 -13.36 -2.53
C ARG A 123 7.11 -13.50 -3.33
N SER A 124 7.54 -14.75 -3.51
CA SER A 124 8.74 -15.10 -4.26
C SER A 124 8.64 -14.80 -5.76
N ASP A 125 7.45 -14.84 -6.36
CA ASP A 125 7.24 -14.54 -7.77
C ASP A 125 7.45 -13.05 -8.09
N LEU A 126 6.96 -12.15 -7.24
CA LEU A 126 7.21 -10.71 -7.32
C LEU A 126 8.69 -10.38 -7.10
N TYR A 127 9.30 -10.96 -6.07
CA TYR A 127 10.72 -10.78 -5.79
C TYR A 127 11.59 -11.21 -6.98
N LYS A 128 11.34 -12.40 -7.53
CA LYS A 128 12.03 -12.90 -8.73
C LYS A 128 11.78 -11.98 -9.92
N ALA A 129 10.54 -11.53 -10.10
CA ALA A 129 10.23 -10.61 -11.17
C ALA A 129 11.08 -9.33 -11.04
N LEU A 130 11.15 -8.69 -9.89
CA LEU A 130 11.96 -7.47 -9.78
C LEU A 130 13.45 -7.71 -10.07
N LYS A 131 14.00 -8.85 -9.60
CA LYS A 131 15.40 -9.21 -9.84
C LYS A 131 15.71 -9.45 -11.31
N ASP A 132 14.93 -10.27 -12.02
CA ASP A 132 15.27 -10.55 -13.43
C ASP A 132 15.08 -9.29 -14.31
N SER A 133 14.22 -8.34 -13.91
CA SER A 133 14.10 -7.07 -14.65
C SER A 133 15.30 -6.15 -14.51
N LEU A 134 16.04 -6.20 -13.39
CA LEU A 134 17.24 -5.37 -13.24
C LEU A 134 18.29 -5.68 -14.31
N GLU A 135 18.40 -6.94 -14.71
CA GLU A 135 19.29 -7.37 -15.79
C GLU A 135 18.66 -7.08 -17.17
N ALA A 136 17.40 -7.48 -17.37
CA ALA A 136 16.71 -7.37 -18.65
C ALA A 136 16.49 -5.91 -19.12
N GLU A 137 16.27 -5.00 -18.17
CA GLU A 137 16.02 -3.57 -18.42
C GLU A 137 17.25 -2.71 -18.09
N SER A 138 18.41 -3.31 -17.81
CA SER A 138 19.63 -2.63 -17.32
C SER A 138 20.04 -1.37 -18.11
N SER A 139 19.79 -1.36 -19.43
CA SER A 139 20.12 -0.25 -20.34
C SER A 139 19.12 0.92 -20.30
N SER A 140 17.88 0.70 -19.83
CA SER A 140 16.83 1.72 -19.74
C SER A 140 16.62 2.25 -18.33
N LEU A 141 17.17 1.58 -17.30
CA LEU A 141 17.04 1.99 -15.90
C LEU A 141 17.93 3.19 -15.57
N THR A 142 17.30 4.23 -15.00
CA THR A 142 18.01 5.36 -14.38
C THR A 142 18.59 4.98 -13.02
N ASP A 143 19.42 5.84 -12.43
CA ASP A 143 19.94 5.62 -11.08
C ASP A 143 18.83 5.61 -10.02
N VAL A 144 17.77 6.41 -10.24
CA VAL A 144 16.59 6.43 -9.37
C VAL A 144 15.84 5.12 -9.48
N ASP A 145 15.60 4.62 -10.71
CA ASP A 145 14.95 3.33 -10.94
C ASP A 145 15.69 2.19 -10.24
N LYS A 146 17.02 2.13 -10.41
CA LYS A 146 17.87 1.12 -9.76
C LYS A 146 17.78 1.22 -8.24
N ARG A 147 17.84 2.44 -7.70
CA ARG A 147 17.75 2.65 -6.26
C ARG A 147 16.40 2.22 -5.72
N THR A 148 15.30 2.56 -6.39
CA THR A 148 13.95 2.15 -6.01
C THR A 148 13.78 0.64 -6.06
N ALA A 149 14.25 -0.02 -7.12
CA ALA A 149 14.23 -1.48 -7.22
C ALA A 149 15.01 -2.16 -6.09
N LEU A 150 16.18 -1.61 -5.72
CA LEU A 150 16.96 -2.14 -4.60
C LEU A 150 16.27 -1.95 -3.24
N LEU A 151 15.48 -0.88 -3.06
CA LEU A 151 14.68 -0.71 -1.84
C LEU A 151 13.59 -1.78 -1.73
N PHE A 152 12.89 -2.08 -2.82
CA PHE A 152 11.90 -3.16 -2.82
C PHE A 152 12.55 -4.53 -2.57
N ILE A 153 13.71 -4.80 -3.19
CA ILE A 153 14.47 -6.04 -2.93
C ILE A 153 14.79 -6.18 -1.45
N ASP A 154 15.27 -5.12 -0.81
CA ASP A 154 15.56 -5.09 0.62
C ASP A 154 14.29 -5.34 1.48
N ASP A 155 13.15 -4.74 1.10
CA ASP A 155 11.87 -4.98 1.78
C ASP A 155 11.42 -6.44 1.70
N PHE A 156 11.57 -7.08 0.52
CA PHE A 156 11.30 -8.51 0.35
C PHE A 156 12.22 -9.39 1.21
N GLU A 157 13.51 -9.06 1.25
CA GLU A 157 14.50 -9.81 2.03
C GLU A 157 14.25 -9.68 3.54
N GLN A 158 13.91 -8.48 4.02
CA GLN A 158 13.54 -8.22 5.41
C GLN A 158 12.23 -8.91 5.80
N ALA A 159 11.27 -9.02 4.88
CA ALA A 159 10.03 -9.76 5.09
C ALA A 159 10.23 -11.29 5.07
N GLY A 160 11.44 -11.78 4.74
CA GLY A 160 11.77 -13.20 4.79
C GLY A 160 11.38 -13.97 3.53
N VAL A 161 11.30 -13.33 2.35
CA VAL A 161 10.96 -14.01 1.08
C VAL A 161 11.87 -15.20 0.74
N ASN A 162 13.11 -15.21 1.27
CA ASN A 162 14.10 -16.25 1.04
C ASN A 162 14.13 -17.32 2.15
N LEU A 163 13.28 -17.21 3.18
CA LEU A 163 13.23 -18.19 4.25
C LEU A 163 12.46 -19.43 3.78
N PRO A 164 12.97 -20.65 4.03
CA PRO A 164 12.17 -21.86 3.82
C PRO A 164 10.97 -21.85 4.78
N ASP A 165 9.81 -22.34 4.33
CA ASP A 165 8.53 -22.34 5.06
C ASP A 165 8.62 -22.89 6.51
N THR A 166 9.65 -23.69 6.80
CA THR A 166 9.90 -24.33 8.09
C THR A 166 10.35 -23.39 9.21
N GLU A 167 10.94 -22.22 8.92
CA GLU A 167 11.50 -21.35 9.99
C GLU A 167 10.49 -20.39 10.64
N VAL A 168 9.33 -20.15 10.02
CA VAL A 168 8.29 -19.25 10.56
C VAL A 168 7.65 -19.82 11.84
N MET A 169 7.71 -21.15 12.05
CA MET A 169 7.13 -21.79 13.23
C MET A 169 8.04 -21.83 14.47
N MET A 170 9.29 -21.35 14.41
CA MET A 170 10.20 -21.45 15.56
C MET A 170 10.22 -20.23 16.50
N ASN A 171 9.53 -19.12 16.17
CA ASN A 171 9.60 -17.87 16.94
C ASN A 171 8.31 -17.47 17.70
N LEU A 172 7.35 -18.38 17.87
CA LEU A 172 6.14 -18.13 18.68
C LEU A 172 6.18 -18.73 20.10
N ASN A 173 7.29 -19.33 20.53
CA ASN A 173 7.42 -19.96 21.85
C ASN A 173 8.60 -19.41 22.69
N THR A 174 8.70 -18.09 22.89
CA THR A 174 9.51 -17.53 23.98
C THR A 174 8.89 -16.27 24.56
#